data_AF-A0A2P7U3A1-F1
#
_entry.id   AF-A0A2P7U3A1-F1
#
_cell.length_a   1.000
_cell.length_b   1.000
_cell.length_c   1.000
_cell.angle_alpha   90.00
_cell.angle_beta   90.00
_cell.angle_gamma   90.00
#
_symmetry.space_group_name_H-M   'P 1'
#
loop_
_entity.id
_entity.type
_entity.pdbx_description
1 polymer ?
#
loop_
_entity_poly.entity_id
_entity_poly.type
_entity_poly.pdbx_seq_one_letter_code
_entity_poly.pdbx_strand_id
1 'polypeptide(L)'
;QGRRVGFIDFEDNPAAALDIIQCQSRDWLCYLQSTLLILQRQNLLAKALPLWQKCFARQPQAVQEAVQQGLRPISWMRRLKASFWGRDTLQLAALARFLTMVNTQADKPASVRMPV
;
A
#
# COMPACT_ATOMS: atom_id res chain seq x y z
N GLN A 1 -1.75 -17.88 21.30
CA GLN A 1 -2.66 -16.92 21.96
C GLN A 1 -1.83 -15.70 22.33
N GLY A 2 -2.29 -14.47 22.05
CA GLY A 2 -1.60 -13.25 22.52
C GLY A 2 -1.23 -12.17 21.50
N ARG A 3 -1.98 -11.94 20.41
CA ARG A 3 -1.87 -10.70 19.64
C ARG A 3 -3.24 -10.14 19.31
N ARG A 4 -3.72 -9.23 20.15
CA ARG A 4 -4.82 -8.31 19.81
C ARG A 4 -4.18 -7.03 19.32
N VAL A 5 -4.60 -6.56 18.14
CA VAL A 5 -4.22 -5.24 17.63
C VAL A 5 -5.35 -4.30 18.05
N GLY A 6 -4.99 -3.25 18.78
CA GLY A 6 -5.90 -2.16 19.14
C GLY A 6 -5.62 -0.95 18.26
N PHE A 7 -6.68 -0.24 17.89
CA PHE A 7 -6.60 1.08 17.26
C PHE A 7 -6.73 2.12 18.37
N ILE A 8 -5.89 3.15 18.33
CA ILE A 8 -5.84 4.23 19.33
C ILE A 8 -5.96 5.57 18.61
N ASP A 9 -6.15 6.65 19.38
CA ASP A 9 -6.06 8.03 18.88
C ASP A 9 -7.23 8.48 17.98
N PHE A 10 -8.46 8.17 18.38
CA PHE A 10 -9.67 8.74 17.77
C PHE A 10 -10.08 9.99 18.54
N GLU A 11 -9.40 11.12 18.30
CA GLU A 11 -9.75 12.40 18.97
C GLU A 11 -10.98 13.07 18.36
N ASP A 12 -11.15 12.97 17.05
CA ASP A 12 -12.21 13.65 16.28
C ASP A 12 -13.10 12.66 15.51
N ASN A 13 -14.35 13.07 15.27
CA ASN A 13 -15.24 12.33 14.37
C ASN A 13 -14.72 12.46 12.92
N PRO A 14 -14.17 11.39 12.31
CA PRO A 14 -13.59 11.49 10.98
C PRO A 14 -14.64 11.84 9.90
N ALA A 15 -15.91 11.49 10.14
CA ALA A 15 -17.02 11.84 9.24
C ALA A 15 -17.32 13.34 9.18
N ALA A 16 -16.78 14.14 10.12
CA ALA A 16 -16.86 15.59 10.07
C ALA A 16 -15.90 16.21 9.04
N ALA A 17 -14.86 15.48 8.63
CA ALA A 17 -13.82 15.96 7.72
C ALA A 17 -13.76 15.21 6.38
N LEU A 18 -14.02 13.89 6.40
CA LEU A 18 -13.89 13.01 5.23
C LEU A 18 -15.02 11.99 5.20
N ASP A 19 -15.44 11.60 4.00
CA ASP A 19 -16.35 10.46 3.86
C ASP A 19 -15.66 9.13 4.23
N ILE A 20 -16.45 8.07 4.40
CA ILE A 20 -15.94 6.76 4.84
C ILE A 20 -14.94 6.13 3.86
N ILE A 21 -15.09 6.36 2.55
CA ILE A 21 -14.19 5.84 1.52
C ILE A 21 -12.85 6.58 1.58
N GLN A 22 -12.89 7.91 1.77
CA GLN A 22 -11.72 8.74 1.98
C GLN A 22 -10.98 8.34 3.27
N CYS A 23 -11.69 8.10 4.36
CA CYS A 23 -11.09 7.62 5.62
C CYS A 23 -10.38 6.28 5.43
N GLN A 24 -11.08 5.30 4.86
CA GLN A 24 -10.51 3.97 4.63
C GLN A 24 -9.32 4.01 3.67
N SER A 25 -9.42 4.77 2.58
CA SER A 25 -8.30 4.91 1.63
C SER A 25 -7.09 5.59 2.26
N ARG A 26 -7.29 6.64 3.08
CA ARG A 26 -6.23 7.29 3.85
C ARG A 26 -5.52 6.30 4.76
N ASP A 27 -6.26 5.49 5.51
CA ASP A 27 -5.67 4.52 6.44
C ASP A 27 -4.80 3.49 5.69
N TRP A 28 -5.24 3.02 4.52
CA TRP A 28 -4.43 2.16 3.65
C TRP A 28 -3.15 2.84 3.16
N LEU A 29 -3.24 4.10 2.70
CA LEU A 29 -2.09 4.87 2.22
C LEU A 29 -1.08 5.12 3.35
N CYS A 30 -1.55 5.51 4.53
CA CYS A 30 -0.71 5.72 5.72
C CYS A 30 -0.04 4.42 6.19
N TYR A 31 -0.77 3.31 6.20
CA TYR A 31 -0.21 1.99 6.53
C TYR A 31 0.90 1.60 5.54
N LEU A 32 0.69 1.79 4.24
CA LEU A 32 1.69 1.50 3.22
C LEU A 32 2.91 2.43 3.32
N GLN A 33 2.71 3.74 3.46
CA GLN A 33 3.79 4.73 3.58
C GLN A 33 4.68 4.46 4.80
N SER A 34 4.09 4.12 5.94
CA SER A 34 4.83 3.83 7.18
C SER A 34 5.60 2.51 7.12
N THR A 35 5.12 1.52 6.34
CA THR A 35 5.61 0.13 6.40
C THR A 35 6.55 -0.24 5.25
N LEU A 36 6.30 0.23 4.02
CA LEU A 36 6.97 -0.29 2.83
C LEU A 36 8.47 -0.05 2.80
N LEU A 37 8.94 1.10 3.31
CA LEU A 37 10.38 1.37 3.38
C LEU A 37 11.10 0.39 4.32
N ILE A 38 10.46 -0.01 5.42
CA ILE A 38 11.00 -1.00 6.37
C ILE A 38 11.08 -2.37 5.69
N LEU A 39 9.99 -2.80 5.05
CA LEU A 39 9.95 -4.06 4.31
C LEU A 39 10.96 -4.10 3.17
N GLN A 40 11.17 -2.98 2.48
CA GLN A 40 12.17 -2.86 1.42
C GLN A 40 13.58 -3.08 1.98
N ARG A 41 13.92 -2.40 3.08
CA ARG A 41 15.23 -2.52 3.74
C ARG A 41 15.50 -3.92 4.29
N GLN A 42 14.45 -4.64 4.67
CA GLN A 42 14.54 -6.02 5.16
C GLN A 42 14.41 -7.07 4.04
N ASN A 43 14.31 -6.67 2.77
CA ASN A 43 14.09 -7.58 1.63
C ASN A 43 12.82 -8.46 1.76
N LEU A 44 11.77 -7.94 2.42
CA LEU A 44 10.51 -8.64 2.68
C LEU A 44 9.36 -8.26 1.74
N LEU A 45 9.55 -7.26 0.86
CA LEU A 45 8.48 -6.77 -0.04
C LEU A 45 7.87 -7.87 -0.90
N ALA A 46 8.68 -8.73 -1.50
CA ALA A 46 8.19 -9.81 -2.36
C ALA A 46 7.29 -10.80 -1.60
N LYS A 47 7.56 -11.03 -0.31
CA LYS A 47 6.74 -11.88 0.56
C LYS A 47 5.47 -11.16 1.04
N ALA A 48 5.55 -9.85 1.27
CA ALA A 48 4.43 -9.04 1.74
C ALA A 48 3.39 -8.76 0.64
N LEU A 49 3.83 -8.62 -0.61
CA LEU A 49 2.97 -8.31 -1.76
C LEU A 49 1.72 -9.21 -1.88
N PRO A 50 1.84 -10.57 -1.91
CA PRO A 50 0.65 -11.43 -2.04
C PRO A 50 -0.28 -11.36 -0.81
N LEU A 51 0.27 -11.12 0.38
CA LEU A 51 -0.53 -10.94 1.60
C LEU A 51 -1.33 -9.65 1.54
N TRP A 52 -0.68 -8.56 1.10
CA TRP A 52 -1.33 -7.28 0.91
C TRP A 52 -2.43 -7.36 -0.15
N GLN A 53 -2.14 -7.94 -1.33
CA GLN A 53 -3.13 -8.12 -2.40
C GLN A 53 -4.36 -8.89 -1.91
N LYS A 54 -4.15 -9.99 -1.16
CA LYS A 54 -5.25 -10.79 -0.60
C LYS A 54 -6.13 -9.98 0.37
N CYS A 55 -5.53 -9.13 1.20
CA CYS A 55 -6.29 -8.28 2.14
C CYS A 55 -6.98 -7.12 1.43
N PHE A 56 -6.30 -6.51 0.45
CA PHE A 56 -6.79 -5.36 -0.29
C PHE A 56 -7.93 -5.72 -1.24
N ALA A 57 -7.89 -6.90 -1.88
CA ALA A 57 -8.96 -7.39 -2.74
C ALA A 57 -10.30 -7.60 -2.03
N ARG A 58 -10.32 -7.66 -0.69
CA ARG A 58 -11.54 -7.78 0.12
C ARG A 58 -12.19 -6.43 0.42
N GLN A 59 -11.52 -5.32 0.10
CA GLN A 59 -12.04 -3.98 0.34
C GLN A 59 -13.08 -3.61 -0.71
N PRO A 60 -14.02 -2.71 -0.40
CA PRO A 60 -14.95 -2.18 -1.40
C PRO A 60 -14.22 -1.62 -2.61
N GLN A 61 -14.78 -1.80 -3.81
CA GLN A 61 -14.17 -1.34 -5.06
C GLN A 61 -13.84 0.16 -5.01
N ALA A 62 -14.73 0.98 -4.45
CA ALA A 62 -14.50 2.42 -4.30
C ALA A 62 -13.24 2.75 -3.46
N VAL A 63 -12.96 1.97 -2.40
CA VAL A 63 -11.72 2.13 -1.61
C VAL A 63 -10.51 1.74 -2.43
N GLN A 64 -10.62 0.63 -3.19
CA GLN A 64 -9.52 0.18 -4.04
C GLN A 64 -9.16 1.24 -5.08
N GLU A 65 -10.16 1.80 -5.76
CA GLU A 65 -10.00 2.87 -6.73
C GLU A 65 -9.44 4.15 -6.11
N ALA A 66 -9.95 4.58 -4.95
CA ALA A 66 -9.46 5.77 -4.25
C ALA A 66 -7.98 5.66 -3.86
N VAL A 67 -7.56 4.49 -3.35
CA VAL A 67 -6.14 4.23 -3.05
C VAL A 67 -5.30 4.26 -4.34
N GLN A 68 -5.75 3.62 -5.42
CA GLN A 68 -5.04 3.66 -6.70
C GLN A 68 -4.91 5.09 -7.24
N GLN A 69 -5.96 5.90 -7.15
CA GLN A 69 -5.94 7.31 -7.55
C GLN A 69 -4.97 8.12 -6.70
N GLY A 70 -4.93 7.93 -5.38
CA GLY A 70 -3.99 8.61 -4.48
C GLY A 70 -2.52 8.28 -4.77
N LEU A 71 -2.24 7.10 -5.31
CA LEU A 71 -0.87 6.67 -5.65
C LEU A 71 -0.39 7.14 -7.03
N ARG A 72 -1.29 7.49 -7.96
CA ARG A 72 -0.93 7.89 -9.33
C ARG A 72 0.06 9.08 -9.37
N PRO A 73 -0.18 10.20 -8.66
CA PRO A 73 0.68 11.39 -8.76
C PRO A 73 2.15 11.15 -8.37
N ILE A 74 2.41 10.18 -7.49
CA ILE A 74 3.75 9.88 -6.98
C ILE A 74 4.47 8.78 -7.76
N SER A 75 3.87 8.22 -8.81
CA SER A 75 4.42 7.07 -9.55
C SER A 75 5.83 7.31 -10.11
N TRP A 76 6.14 8.56 -10.46
CA TRP A 76 7.45 8.95 -10.99
C TRP A 76 8.57 8.83 -9.93
N MET A 77 8.23 8.97 -8.65
CA MET A 77 9.18 8.96 -7.52
C MET A 77 9.86 7.61 -7.31
N ARG A 78 9.40 6.53 -7.97
CA ARG A 78 10.00 5.19 -7.88
C ARG A 78 11.52 5.15 -8.13
N ARG A 79 12.03 6.13 -8.88
CA ARG A 79 13.46 6.27 -9.24
C ARG A 79 14.31 6.93 -8.13
N LEU A 80 13.71 7.58 -7.13
CA LEU A 80 14.42 8.32 -6.08
C LEU A 80 15.01 7.38 -5.01
N LYS A 81 16.33 7.25 -4.93
CA LYS A 81 17.02 6.30 -4.03
C LYS A 81 18.01 6.93 -3.06
N ALA A 82 18.41 8.17 -3.29
CA ALA A 82 19.50 8.78 -2.53
C ALA A 82 19.06 9.18 -1.10
N SER A 83 19.97 9.03 -0.13
CA SER A 83 19.70 9.31 1.28
C SER A 83 19.45 10.79 1.58
N PHE A 84 19.97 11.71 0.77
CA PHE A 84 19.80 13.15 0.97
C PHE A 84 18.34 13.63 0.79
N TRP A 85 17.48 12.82 0.16
CA TRP A 85 16.06 13.16 -0.01
C TRP A 85 15.25 13.06 1.29
N GLY A 86 15.84 12.57 2.38
CA GLY A 86 15.14 12.38 3.64
C GLY A 86 14.25 11.15 3.68
N ARG A 87 13.75 10.83 4.88
CA ARG A 87 12.97 9.62 5.14
C ARG A 87 11.64 9.59 4.38
N ASP A 88 10.89 10.69 4.41
CA ASP A 88 9.53 10.74 3.87
C ASP A 88 9.53 10.60 2.35
N THR A 89 10.48 11.24 1.67
CA THR A 89 10.67 11.06 0.22
C THR A 89 11.03 9.62 -0.12
N LEU A 90 11.87 8.97 0.69
CA LEU A 90 12.21 7.56 0.50
C LEU A 90 11.02 6.62 0.77
N GLN A 91 10.12 6.97 1.69
CA GLN A 91 8.85 6.26 1.90
C GLN A 91 7.93 6.39 0.70
N LEU A 92 7.76 7.60 0.15
CA LEU A 92 6.99 7.83 -1.08
C LEU A 92 7.60 7.09 -2.28
N ALA A 93 8.94 7.08 -2.39
CA ALA A 93 9.62 6.34 -3.44
C ALA A 93 9.45 4.81 -3.28
N ALA A 94 9.44 4.29 -2.06
CA ALA A 94 9.14 2.88 -1.78
C ALA A 94 7.68 2.54 -2.14
N LEU A 95 6.74 3.43 -1.80
CA LEU A 95 5.34 3.33 -2.15
C LEU A 95 5.12 3.28 -3.67
N ALA A 96 5.77 4.18 -4.42
CA ALA A 96 5.71 4.20 -5.88
C ALA A 96 6.32 2.94 -6.55
N ARG A 97 7.39 2.37 -5.98
CA ARG A 97 7.94 1.08 -6.43
C ARG A 97 6.96 -0.07 -6.17
N PHE A 98 6.35 -0.09 -4.99
CA PHE A 98 5.39 -1.11 -4.63
C PHE A 98 4.18 -1.10 -5.58
N LEU A 99 3.66 0.08 -5.94
CA LEU A 99 2.62 0.21 -6.96
C LEU A 99 3.03 -0.41 -8.30
N THR A 100 4.28 -0.18 -8.73
CA THR A 100 4.80 -0.77 -9.96
C THR A 100 4.79 -2.31 -9.87
N MET A 101 5.19 -2.88 -8.73
CA MET A 101 5.16 -4.34 -8.51
C MET A 101 3.74 -4.92 -8.54
N VAL A 102 2.77 -4.21 -7.95
CA VAL A 102 1.35 -4.61 -7.98
C VAL A 102 0.85 -4.66 -9.42
N ASN A 103 1.12 -3.62 -10.22
CA ASN A 103 0.67 -3.53 -11.60
C ASN A 103 1.33 -4.59 -12.49
N THR A 104 2.64 -4.82 -12.34
CA THR A 104 3.34 -5.87 -13.09
C THR A 104 2.84 -7.29 -12.75
N GLN A 105 2.37 -7.54 -11.53
CA GLN A 105 1.74 -8.83 -11.20
C GLN A 105 0.32 -8.96 -11.73
N ALA A 106 -0.43 -7.86 -11.83
CA ALA A 106 -1.76 -7.86 -12.45
C ALA A 106 -1.68 -8.19 -13.96
N ASP A 107 -0.62 -7.73 -14.65
CA ASP A 107 -0.38 -8.00 -16.07
C ASP A 107 0.17 -9.41 -16.36
N LYS A 108 0.53 -10.18 -15.33
CA LYS A 108 1.05 -11.54 -15.51
C LYS A 108 -0.14 -12.49 -15.73
N PRO A 109 -0.29 -13.13 -16.90
CA PRO A 109 -1.40 -14.06 -17.12
C PRO A 109 -1.32 -15.19 -16.08
N ALA A 110 -2.46 -15.54 -15.49
CA ALA A 110 -2.56 -16.68 -14.57
C ALA A 110 -1.93 -17.88 -15.27
N SER A 111 -0.77 -18.32 -14.78
CA SER A 111 -0.02 -19.41 -15.38
C SER A 111 -0.95 -20.61 -15.50
N VAL A 112 -1.17 -21.05 -16.74
CA VAL A 112 -2.01 -22.19 -17.09
C VAL A 112 -1.54 -23.37 -16.25
N ARG A 113 -2.35 -23.76 -15.27
CA ARG A 113 -2.21 -25.07 -14.62
C ARG A 113 -2.58 -26.09 -15.68
N MET A 114 -1.61 -26.60 -16.42
CA MET A 114 -1.78 -27.82 -17.19
C MET A 114 -1.94 -28.97 -16.19
N PRO A 115 -3.06 -29.72 -16.21
CA PRO A 115 -3.10 -30.99 -15.52
C PRO A 115 -2.15 -31.95 -16.26
N VAL A 116 -1.26 -32.60 -15.50
CA VAL A 116 -0.56 -33.81 -15.94
C VAL A 116 -1.54 -34.98 -15.83
#